data_AF-A0AAN7GB54-F1
#
_entry.id   AF-A0AAN7GB54-F1
#
_cell.length_a   1.000
_cell.length_b   1.000
_cell.length_c   1.000
_cell.angle_alpha   90.00
_cell.angle_beta   90.00
_cell.angle_gamma   90.00
#
_symmetry.space_group_name_H-M   'P 1'
#
loop_
_entity.id
_entity.type
_entity.pdbx_description
1 polymer ?
#
loop_
_entity_poly.entity_id
_entity_poly.type
_entity_poly.pdbx_seq_one_letter_code
_entity_poly.pdbx_strand_id
1 'polypeptide(L)'
;MQARDVICKGARWRVGDDSSIDIWRHRWLDSSGGGKILSPRVDSSLAVVKDLFITGTIFAEIKERVGKKLTEWKEKILSIGGRETLIKAVAQAIPSYVMSCFQLPKGLCDDIEGMMRRFWWGQRGHESKIAWLRGGMGFRNLQAFNLAMLAKQGWRLLMNPNSLVARVYRAKYYAHGDVLNVSLGSRPSYAWRSIMQSLEVVRRGSRWRVGNGRLIHIWNDKWLPTPTTYRVVSRLSIFLPFEADTILNIPISYNLSEDKLIWVGNRKGVFTVKSAYYVALNYLVDCTDEGESSFGDPWEPLWRKIWHLNIPPKKRGIGENGLCPCCGSELEAISHSLIRYEVAKKVWDCWDICVVEDGQEWYDVLDIALQILDKRSTHELEMFFIIAWLIWYNRNLIVFESICRMPSHIWRFASRYLYEFKLARVAVDKGQRAKHGGWSPPPLGVFKVNVDRATSVDGRNSSAEAIIRNSCGTVIAACCKYFQGHFSVAEAEALAVECGILLASDAASIFSDIDDKFVDGYLGNLYQGIITLLSSFFSWKIKHVKRECNRVAHELAHIARSSETNWVWLGDPPPELIELIHANCTG
;
A
#
# COMPACT_ATOMS: atom_id res chain seq x y z
N MET A 1 -17.92 12.16 20.25
CA MET A 1 -17.90 11.39 21.52
C MET A 1 -16.45 11.23 21.91
N GLN A 2 -16.06 11.88 23.00
CA GLN A 2 -14.70 11.79 23.53
C GLN A 2 -14.49 10.41 24.18
N ALA A 3 -13.25 9.94 24.30
CA ALA A 3 -12.92 8.67 24.96
C ALA A 3 -13.52 8.55 26.37
N ARG A 4 -13.67 9.70 27.04
CA ARG A 4 -14.33 9.87 28.32
C ARG A 4 -15.80 9.41 28.33
N ASP A 5 -16.58 9.69 27.28
CA ASP A 5 -18.02 9.38 27.28
C ASP A 5 -18.30 7.88 27.21
N VAL A 6 -17.50 7.12 26.46
CA VAL A 6 -17.66 5.66 26.34
C VAL A 6 -17.18 4.96 27.62
N ILE A 7 -16.11 5.48 28.22
CA ILE A 7 -15.61 4.97 29.50
C ILE A 7 -16.63 5.27 30.61
N CYS A 8 -17.13 6.50 30.69
CA CYS A 8 -18.10 6.91 31.72
C CYS A 8 -19.49 6.26 31.57
N LYS A 9 -19.90 5.84 30.35
CA LYS A 9 -21.25 5.28 30.13
C LYS A 9 -21.35 3.75 30.23
N GLY A 10 -20.24 3.03 30.34
CA GLY A 10 -20.32 1.57 30.41
C GLY A 10 -19.04 0.79 30.74
N ALA A 11 -17.86 1.42 30.80
CA ALA A 11 -16.64 0.75 31.22
C ALA A 11 -16.42 0.96 32.72
N ARG A 12 -16.58 -0.11 33.52
CA ARG A 12 -16.32 -0.08 34.97
C ARG A 12 -15.09 -0.91 35.29
N TRP A 13 -14.28 -0.47 36.25
CA TRP A 13 -13.29 -1.34 36.89
C TRP A 13 -14.00 -2.14 37.99
N ARG A 14 -13.74 -3.45 38.01
CA ARG A 14 -14.17 -4.35 39.08
C ARG A 14 -13.04 -4.47 40.09
N VAL A 15 -13.32 -4.18 41.35
CA VAL A 15 -12.38 -4.38 42.46
C VAL A 15 -12.48 -5.83 42.94
N GLY A 16 -11.47 -6.32 43.66
CA GLY A 16 -11.35 -7.70 44.11
C GLY A 16 -12.55 -8.30 44.87
N ASP A 17 -13.48 -7.46 45.31
CA ASP A 17 -14.72 -7.72 46.07
C ASP A 17 -16.01 -7.60 45.22
N ASP A 18 -15.90 -7.54 43.89
CA ASP A 18 -17.02 -7.33 42.94
C ASP A 18 -17.70 -5.95 43.02
N SER A 19 -17.16 -5.00 43.80
CA SER A 19 -17.61 -3.61 43.78
C SER A 19 -17.17 -2.86 42.50
N SER A 20 -17.92 -1.83 42.11
CA SER A 20 -17.63 -1.00 40.92
C SER A 20 -17.20 0.42 41.31
N ILE A 21 -16.06 0.88 40.81
CA ILE A 21 -15.51 2.22 41.11
C ILE A 21 -15.58 3.13 39.87
N ASP A 22 -16.03 4.39 40.09
CA ASP A 22 -15.93 5.49 39.14
C ASP A 22 -14.55 6.17 39.25
N ILE A 23 -13.73 5.96 38.22
CA ILE A 23 -12.32 6.39 38.16
C ILE A 23 -12.13 7.91 38.15
N TRP A 24 -13.17 8.69 37.85
CA TRP A 24 -13.09 10.15 37.76
C TRP A 24 -13.60 10.86 39.01
N ARG A 25 -14.28 10.14 39.91
CA ARG A 25 -14.84 10.68 41.17
C ARG A 25 -14.03 10.28 42.39
N HIS A 26 -13.33 9.14 42.34
CA HIS A 26 -12.45 8.74 43.44
C HIS A 26 -11.09 9.44 43.35
N ARG A 27 -10.71 10.10 44.46
CA ARG A 27 -9.43 10.78 44.63
C ARG A 27 -8.34 9.72 44.76
N TRP A 28 -7.48 9.58 43.75
CA TRP A 28 -6.30 8.72 43.79
C TRP A 28 -5.29 9.41 44.72
N LEU A 29 -5.13 8.93 45.95
CA LEU A 29 -4.36 9.61 47.00
C LEU A 29 -2.85 9.68 46.68
N ASP A 30 -2.29 10.84 47.02
CA ASP A 30 -0.87 11.14 47.13
C ASP A 30 -0.13 10.15 48.03
N SER A 31 1.06 9.74 47.61
CA SER A 31 2.12 9.42 48.54
C SER A 31 3.43 10.02 48.03
N SER A 32 4.05 10.77 48.93
CA SER A 32 5.34 11.44 48.82
C SER A 32 6.45 10.44 48.54
N GLY A 33 6.81 10.28 47.27
CA GLY A 33 8.00 9.52 46.88
C GLY A 33 7.89 8.81 45.54
N GLY A 34 7.85 9.56 44.43
CA GLY A 34 8.13 9.05 43.09
C GLY A 34 7.10 8.05 42.53
N GLY A 35 6.32 8.49 41.54
CA GLY A 35 5.29 7.68 40.88
C GLY A 35 5.80 6.33 40.37
N LYS A 36 5.54 5.27 41.15
CA LYS A 36 5.61 3.87 40.73
C LYS A 36 4.19 3.33 40.63
N ILE A 37 3.83 2.81 39.46
CA ILE A 37 2.68 1.90 39.34
C ILE A 37 3.16 0.54 39.86
N LEU A 38 2.77 0.19 41.08
CA LEU A 38 3.07 -1.12 41.67
C LEU A 38 2.22 -2.19 40.99
N SER A 39 2.87 -3.27 40.55
CA SER A 39 2.20 -4.48 40.07
C SER A 39 1.36 -5.09 41.21
N PRO A 40 0.10 -5.51 40.97
CA PRO A 40 -0.78 -6.10 42.00
C PRO A 40 -0.30 -7.42 42.61
N ARG A 41 0.91 -7.87 42.28
CA ARG A 41 1.53 -9.07 42.87
C ARG A 41 2.34 -8.78 44.13
N VAL A 42 2.57 -7.51 44.47
CA VAL A 42 3.59 -7.14 45.49
C VAL A 42 2.98 -6.60 46.79
N ASP A 43 1.69 -6.25 46.81
CA ASP A 43 1.05 -5.69 48.01
C ASP A 43 -0.39 -6.20 48.15
N SER A 44 -0.65 -6.95 49.22
CA SER A 44 -1.97 -7.48 49.58
C SER A 44 -2.95 -6.43 50.12
N SER A 45 -2.48 -5.21 50.38
CA SER A 45 -3.31 -4.08 50.87
C SER A 45 -3.89 -3.20 49.76
N LEU A 46 -3.38 -3.31 48.52
CA LEU A 46 -3.91 -2.59 47.36
C LEU A 46 -5.14 -3.30 46.80
N ALA A 47 -6.30 -2.66 46.90
CA ALA A 47 -7.56 -3.12 46.33
C ALA A 47 -7.37 -3.54 44.86
N VAL A 48 -7.48 -4.83 44.59
CA VAL A 48 -7.08 -5.44 43.30
C VAL A 48 -7.93 -4.86 42.18
N VAL A 49 -7.33 -3.99 41.38
CA VAL A 49 -7.92 -3.42 40.17
C VAL A 49 -7.89 -4.52 39.09
N LYS A 50 -8.98 -5.31 38.98
CA LYS A 50 -8.92 -6.59 38.25
C LYS A 50 -8.98 -6.45 36.73
N ASP A 51 -9.92 -5.74 36.11
CA ASP A 51 -9.97 -5.63 34.63
C ASP A 51 -10.93 -4.55 34.12
N LEU A 52 -10.70 -4.12 32.86
CA LEU A 52 -11.64 -3.37 32.04
C LEU A 52 -12.63 -4.35 31.39
N PHE A 53 -13.88 -4.40 31.87
CA PHE A 53 -14.94 -5.21 31.29
C PHE A 53 -15.93 -4.34 30.50
N ILE A 54 -16.35 -4.83 29.34
CA ILE A 54 -17.48 -4.27 28.58
C ILE A 54 -18.73 -5.02 29.00
N THR A 55 -19.76 -4.29 29.44
CA THR A 55 -21.10 -4.85 29.60
C THR A 55 -21.74 -5.04 28.22
N GLY A 56 -22.56 -6.09 28.03
CA GLY A 56 -23.28 -6.32 26.77
C GLY A 56 -24.13 -5.14 26.28
N THR A 57 -24.43 -4.20 27.19
CA THR A 57 -25.13 -2.94 26.91
C THR A 57 -24.40 -2.04 25.90
N ILE A 58 -23.05 -2.01 25.89
CA ILE A 58 -22.30 -1.16 24.94
C ILE A 58 -22.51 -1.64 23.50
N PHE A 59 -22.52 -2.96 23.28
CA PHE A 59 -22.73 -3.54 21.96
C PHE A 59 -24.17 -3.38 21.47
N ALA A 60 -25.14 -3.47 22.38
CA ALA A 60 -26.54 -3.18 22.08
C ALA A 60 -26.74 -1.71 21.65
N GLU A 61 -26.11 -0.76 22.35
CA GLU A 61 -26.20 0.67 22.03
C GLU A 61 -25.66 1.00 20.62
N ILE A 62 -24.58 0.33 20.18
CA ILE A 62 -24.04 0.52 18.83
C ILE A 62 -25.06 0.09 17.78
N LYS A 63 -25.68 -1.09 17.95
CA LYS A 63 -26.71 -1.61 17.05
C LYS A 63 -27.88 -0.64 16.99
N GLU A 64 -28.36 -0.19 18.15
CA GLU A 64 -29.48 0.75 18.25
C GLU A 64 -29.18 2.08 17.54
N ARG A 65 -28.00 2.65 17.74
CA ARG A 65 -27.61 3.92 17.11
C ARG A 65 -27.50 3.82 15.60
N VAL A 66 -26.93 2.73 15.08
CA VAL A 66 -26.90 2.48 13.63
C VAL A 66 -28.32 2.28 13.11
N GLY A 67 -29.13 1.47 13.79
CA GLY A 67 -30.53 1.22 13.42
C GLY A 67 -31.35 2.51 13.36
N LYS A 68 -31.29 3.34 14.42
CA LYS A 68 -31.99 4.63 14.49
C LYS A 68 -31.66 5.53 13.31
N LYS A 69 -30.37 5.67 12.96
CA LYS A 69 -29.94 6.49 11.82
C LYS A 69 -30.47 5.96 10.49
N LEU A 70 -30.42 4.65 10.28
CA LEU A 70 -30.93 4.03 9.06
C LEU A 70 -32.45 4.17 8.93
N THR A 71 -33.19 4.06 10.03
CA THR A 71 -34.65 4.28 10.06
C THR A 71 -34.99 5.75 9.78
N GLU A 72 -34.34 6.71 10.45
CA GLU A 72 -34.51 8.16 10.22
C GLU A 72 -34.26 8.55 8.74
N TRP A 73 -33.33 7.88 8.06
CA TRP A 73 -33.05 8.14 6.64
C TRP A 73 -33.97 7.41 5.69
N LYS A 74 -34.55 6.27 6.09
CA LYS A 74 -35.47 5.50 5.25
C LYS A 74 -36.75 6.30 4.95
N GLU A 75 -37.15 7.16 5.87
CA GLU A 75 -38.30 8.07 5.74
C GLU A 75 -38.04 9.22 4.74
N LYS A 76 -36.81 9.39 4.26
CA LYS A 76 -36.44 10.42 3.28
C LYS A 76 -36.31 9.82 1.89
N ILE A 77 -36.76 10.56 0.87
CA ILE A 77 -36.51 10.20 -0.54
C ILE A 77 -35.03 10.50 -0.83
N LEU A 78 -34.20 9.47 -0.88
CA LEU A 78 -32.76 9.56 -1.08
C LEU A 78 -32.33 8.91 -2.39
N SER A 79 -31.49 9.61 -3.15
CA SER A 79 -30.81 9.04 -4.32
C SER A 79 -29.86 7.90 -3.91
N ILE A 80 -29.54 7.02 -4.86
CA ILE A 80 -28.60 5.90 -4.65
C ILE A 80 -27.23 6.41 -4.14
N GLY A 81 -26.71 7.49 -4.73
CA GLY A 81 -25.46 8.11 -4.27
C GLY A 81 -25.55 8.74 -2.88
N GLY A 82 -26.73 9.26 -2.51
CA GLY A 82 -27.00 9.76 -1.16
C GLY A 82 -26.96 8.63 -0.12
N ARG A 83 -27.59 7.49 -0.40
CA ARG A 83 -27.55 6.30 0.47
C ARG A 83 -26.12 5.79 0.66
N GLU A 84 -25.32 5.82 -0.40
CA GLU A 84 -23.94 5.31 -0.40
C GLU A 84 -23.08 6.15 0.54
N THR A 85 -23.22 7.47 0.39
CA THR A 85 -22.53 8.46 1.20
C THR A 85 -22.91 8.32 2.67
N LEU A 86 -24.20 8.17 3.00
CA LEU A 86 -24.67 8.02 4.37
C LEU A 86 -24.16 6.74 5.05
N ILE A 87 -24.17 5.62 4.32
CA ILE A 87 -23.62 4.36 4.85
C ILE A 87 -22.13 4.51 5.16
N LYS A 88 -21.34 5.02 4.21
CA LYS A 88 -19.88 5.14 4.36
C LYS A 88 -19.46 6.16 5.40
N ALA A 89 -20.07 7.34 5.37
CA ALA A 89 -19.68 8.47 6.21
C ALA A 89 -20.21 8.36 7.64
N VAL A 90 -21.35 7.69 7.84
CA VAL A 90 -22.03 7.68 9.14
C VAL A 90 -22.22 6.26 9.67
N ALA A 91 -22.94 5.38 8.96
CA ALA A 91 -23.28 4.05 9.50
C ALA A 91 -22.03 3.21 9.83
N GLN A 92 -21.02 3.20 8.95
CA GLN A 92 -19.74 2.51 9.18
C GLN A 92 -18.81 3.26 10.15
N ALA A 93 -19.01 4.57 10.31
CA ALA A 93 -18.22 5.39 11.23
C ALA A 93 -18.64 5.21 12.69
N ILE A 94 -19.94 5.01 12.97
CA ILE A 94 -20.48 4.83 14.34
C ILE A 94 -19.72 3.75 15.14
N PRO A 95 -19.55 2.51 14.65
CA PRO A 95 -18.85 1.48 15.41
C PRO A 95 -17.33 1.65 15.44
N SER A 96 -16.74 2.56 14.63
CA SER A 96 -15.29 2.63 14.40
C SER A 96 -14.48 2.84 15.67
N TYR A 97 -14.99 3.62 16.62
CA TYR A 97 -14.32 3.85 17.89
C TYR A 97 -14.24 2.56 18.73
N VAL A 98 -15.38 1.87 18.92
CA VAL A 98 -15.43 0.64 19.71
C VAL A 98 -14.61 -0.46 19.03
N MET A 99 -14.69 -0.57 17.70
CA MET A 99 -13.86 -1.48 16.90
C MET A 99 -12.36 -1.20 17.01
N SER A 100 -11.95 -0.01 17.44
CA SER A 100 -10.52 0.34 17.63
C SER A 100 -9.92 -0.20 18.93
N CYS A 101 -10.78 -0.53 19.90
CA CYS A 101 -10.38 -1.00 21.23
C CYS A 101 -10.80 -2.44 21.50
N PHE A 102 -11.88 -2.87 20.86
CA PHE A 102 -12.58 -4.09 21.20
C PHE A 102 -13.03 -4.82 19.95
N GLN A 103 -13.03 -6.14 20.04
CA GLN A 103 -13.58 -6.99 19.01
C GLN A 103 -15.09 -7.10 19.20
N LEU A 104 -15.84 -6.85 18.13
CA LEU A 104 -17.27 -7.01 18.11
C LEU A 104 -17.62 -8.48 17.87
N PRO A 105 -18.65 -9.02 18.53
CA PRO A 105 -19.17 -10.34 18.21
C PRO A 105 -19.55 -10.44 16.73
N LYS A 106 -19.25 -11.57 16.07
CA LYS A 106 -19.56 -11.79 14.65
C LYS A 106 -21.05 -11.52 14.34
N GLY A 107 -21.96 -12.05 15.16
CA GLY A 107 -23.40 -11.83 15.00
C GLY A 107 -23.81 -10.34 15.07
N LEU A 108 -23.11 -9.52 15.86
CA LEU A 108 -23.36 -8.08 15.88
C LEU A 108 -22.92 -7.40 14.58
N CYS A 109 -21.77 -7.79 14.03
CA CYS A 109 -21.32 -7.31 12.72
C CYS A 109 -22.33 -7.70 11.64
N ASP A 110 -22.77 -8.95 11.62
CA ASP A 110 -23.74 -9.48 10.66
C ASP A 110 -25.09 -8.76 10.75
N ASP A 111 -25.56 -8.47 11.96
CA ASP A 111 -26.77 -7.70 12.23
C ASP A 111 -26.67 -6.28 11.67
N ILE A 112 -25.55 -5.59 11.95
CA ILE A 112 -25.32 -4.23 11.52
C ILE A 112 -25.18 -4.16 9.99
N GLU A 113 -24.42 -5.07 9.38
CA GLU A 113 -24.33 -5.20 7.93
C GLU A 113 -25.68 -5.54 7.30
N GLY A 114 -26.49 -6.38 7.96
CA GLY A 114 -27.86 -6.69 7.57
C GLY A 114 -28.77 -5.46 7.58
N MET A 115 -28.66 -4.60 8.59
CA MET A 115 -29.37 -3.31 8.64
C MET A 115 -28.94 -2.39 7.49
N MET A 116 -27.63 -2.27 7.22
CA MET A 116 -27.11 -1.47 6.11
C MET A 116 -27.58 -2.01 4.75
N ARG A 117 -27.58 -3.34 4.56
CA ARG A 117 -28.13 -3.99 3.36
C ARG A 117 -29.60 -3.65 3.16
N ARG A 118 -30.41 -3.77 4.23
CA ARG A 118 -31.84 -3.43 4.18
C ARG A 118 -32.08 -1.96 3.82
N PHE A 119 -31.29 -1.03 4.36
CA PHE A 119 -31.42 0.39 4.04
C PHE A 119 -31.01 0.70 2.60
N TRP A 120 -29.96 0.04 2.10
CA TRP A 120 -29.53 0.24 0.73
C TRP A 120 -30.56 -0.26 -0.29
N TRP A 121 -30.98 -1.52 -0.17
CA TRP A 121 -31.90 -2.18 -1.11
C TRP A 121 -33.38 -1.79 -0.89
N GLY A 122 -33.77 -1.48 0.36
CA GLY A 122 -35.17 -1.39 0.76
C GLY A 122 -35.86 -0.06 0.46
N GLN A 123 -36.38 0.10 -0.76
CA GLN A 123 -37.58 0.92 -1.05
C GLN A 123 -38.56 0.29 -2.05
N ARG A 124 -38.21 -0.78 -2.79
CA ARG A 124 -39.18 -1.58 -3.56
C ARG A 124 -39.51 -2.86 -2.78
N GLY A 125 -40.79 -3.25 -2.80
CA GLY A 125 -41.34 -4.32 -1.96
C GLY A 125 -40.71 -5.69 -2.21
N HIS A 126 -40.94 -6.60 -1.25
CA HIS A 126 -40.81 -8.06 -1.25
C HIS A 126 -39.73 -8.79 -2.09
N GLU A 127 -38.62 -8.16 -2.46
CA GLU A 127 -37.52 -8.80 -3.19
C GLU A 127 -36.37 -9.24 -2.26
N SER A 128 -35.78 -10.40 -2.56
CA SER A 128 -34.70 -11.02 -1.77
C SER A 128 -33.40 -10.23 -1.90
N LYS A 129 -32.73 -10.00 -0.76
CA LYS A 129 -31.67 -9.00 -0.58
C LYS A 129 -30.29 -9.56 -0.92
N ILE A 130 -29.64 -9.01 -1.94
CA ILE A 130 -28.31 -9.43 -2.41
C ILE A 130 -27.23 -9.16 -1.35
N ALA A 131 -26.33 -10.13 -1.17
CA ALA A 131 -25.12 -9.98 -0.36
C ALA A 131 -24.09 -9.11 -1.10
N TRP A 132 -23.42 -8.19 -0.39
CA TRP A 132 -22.37 -7.36 -0.99
C TRP A 132 -21.17 -8.22 -1.40
N LEU A 133 -21.10 -8.66 -2.67
CA LEU A 133 -19.98 -9.42 -3.19
C LEU A 133 -18.70 -8.57 -3.23
N ARG A 134 -17.73 -8.96 -2.37
CA ARG A 134 -16.30 -8.63 -2.41
C ARG A 134 -15.95 -7.18 -2.84
N GLY A 135 -16.53 -6.19 -2.16
CA GLY A 135 -15.98 -4.83 -2.13
C GLY A 135 -16.22 -3.94 -3.36
N GLY A 136 -17.00 -4.38 -4.36
CA GLY A 136 -17.27 -3.60 -5.58
C GLY A 136 -17.93 -2.22 -5.35
N MET A 137 -18.62 -2.03 -4.22
CA MET A 137 -19.31 -0.78 -3.88
C MET A 137 -18.60 0.05 -2.79
N GLY A 138 -17.48 -0.45 -2.25
CA GLY A 138 -16.71 0.24 -1.19
C GLY A 138 -17.34 0.21 0.21
N PHE A 139 -18.38 -0.59 0.46
CA PHE A 139 -18.82 -0.92 1.81
C PHE A 139 -17.86 -1.93 2.42
N ARG A 140 -17.41 -1.67 3.66
CA ARG A 140 -16.46 -2.52 4.36
C ARG A 140 -17.17 -3.69 5.03
N ASN A 141 -16.56 -4.86 4.99
CA ASN A 141 -16.86 -5.93 5.92
C ASN A 141 -16.42 -5.49 7.33
N LEU A 142 -17.38 -5.39 8.26
CA LEU A 142 -17.16 -4.88 9.62
C LEU A 142 -16.24 -5.79 10.42
N GLN A 143 -16.30 -7.11 10.22
CA GLN A 143 -15.41 -8.04 10.91
C GLN A 143 -13.95 -7.82 10.48
N ALA A 144 -13.67 -7.77 9.18
CA ALA A 144 -12.35 -7.48 8.63
C ALA A 144 -11.85 -6.08 9.04
N PHE A 145 -12.75 -5.09 9.04
CA PHE A 145 -12.40 -3.72 9.45
C PHE A 145 -12.10 -3.63 10.94
N ASN A 146 -12.83 -4.35 11.78
CA ASN A 146 -12.55 -4.44 13.21
C ASN A 146 -11.21 -5.10 13.48
N LEU A 147 -10.90 -6.22 12.82
CA LEU A 147 -9.59 -6.87 12.91
C LEU A 147 -8.46 -5.94 12.47
N ALA A 148 -8.63 -5.19 11.37
CA ALA A 148 -7.63 -4.24 10.90
C ALA A 148 -7.39 -3.08 11.89
N MET A 149 -8.45 -2.61 12.56
CA MET A 149 -8.36 -1.57 13.59
C MET A 149 -7.66 -2.06 14.86
N LEU A 150 -7.92 -3.31 15.25
CA LEU A 150 -7.22 -3.96 16.38
C LEU A 150 -5.76 -4.28 16.03
N ALA A 151 -5.49 -4.71 14.79
CA ALA A 151 -4.15 -4.97 14.30
C ALA A 151 -3.29 -3.70 14.34
N LYS A 152 -3.89 -2.51 14.17
CA LYS A 152 -3.21 -1.23 14.38
C LYS A 152 -2.70 -1.08 15.81
N GLN A 153 -3.45 -1.55 16.81
CA GLN A 153 -3.01 -1.51 18.20
C GLN A 153 -1.89 -2.52 18.42
N GLY A 154 -2.01 -3.75 17.90
CA GLY A 154 -0.93 -4.74 17.92
C GLY A 154 0.37 -4.22 17.29
N TRP A 155 0.27 -3.59 16.11
CA TRP A 155 1.40 -2.94 15.44
C TRP A 155 2.02 -1.82 16.28
N ARG A 156 1.20 -1.02 16.98
CA ARG A 156 1.71 0.04 17.88
C ARG A 156 2.45 -0.52 19.10
N LEU A 157 2.00 -1.64 19.65
CA LEU A 157 2.69 -2.30 20.76
C LEU A 157 4.09 -2.77 20.34
N LEU A 158 4.23 -3.23 19.08
CA LEU A 158 5.51 -3.63 18.49
C LEU A 158 6.42 -2.43 18.19
N MET A 159 5.90 -1.43 17.47
CA MET A 159 6.71 -0.32 16.97
C MET A 159 7.03 0.73 18.03
N ASN A 160 6.23 0.83 19.11
CA ASN A 160 6.40 1.85 20.15
C ASN A 160 6.46 1.21 21.55
N PRO A 161 7.47 0.38 21.82
CA PRO A 161 7.56 -0.38 23.08
C PRO A 161 7.68 0.52 24.31
N ASN A 162 8.16 1.76 24.14
CA ASN A 162 8.33 2.75 25.21
C ASN A 162 7.05 3.54 25.53
N SER A 163 5.99 3.41 24.72
CA SER A 163 4.71 4.07 25.02
C SER A 163 4.12 3.53 26.32
N LEU A 164 3.37 4.38 27.06
CA LEU A 164 2.74 3.98 28.33
C LEU A 164 1.87 2.72 28.16
N VAL A 165 1.08 2.66 27.08
CA VAL A 165 0.23 1.51 26.77
C VAL A 165 1.06 0.26 26.52
N ALA A 166 2.15 0.35 25.75
CA ALA A 166 3.03 -0.80 25.50
C ALA A 166 3.69 -1.29 26.79
N ARG A 167 4.22 -0.38 27.62
CA ARG A 167 4.82 -0.74 28.92
C ARG A 167 3.84 -1.43 29.86
N VAL A 168 2.61 -0.92 29.96
CA VAL A 168 1.54 -1.52 30.78
C VAL A 168 1.14 -2.91 30.25
N TYR A 169 0.90 -3.04 28.94
CA TYR A 169 0.53 -4.32 28.34
C TYR A 169 1.66 -5.35 28.41
N ARG A 170 2.91 -4.93 28.21
CA ARG A 170 4.10 -5.77 28.38
C ARG A 170 4.19 -6.30 29.79
N ALA A 171 4.13 -5.44 30.80
CA ALA A 171 4.19 -5.84 32.20
C ALA A 171 3.05 -6.80 32.60
N LYS A 172 1.84 -6.60 32.07
CA LYS A 172 0.67 -7.43 32.41
C LYS A 172 0.59 -8.76 31.64
N TYR A 173 0.91 -8.76 30.34
CA TYR A 173 0.56 -9.89 29.45
C TYR A 173 1.76 -10.58 28.77
N TYR A 174 2.86 -9.88 28.51
CA TYR A 174 4.02 -10.44 27.79
C TYR A 174 5.36 -9.96 28.38
N ALA A 175 5.54 -10.10 29.69
CA ALA A 175 6.70 -9.54 30.40
C ALA A 175 8.05 -10.09 29.89
N HIS A 176 8.08 -11.38 29.54
CA HIS A 176 9.28 -12.12 29.15
C HIS A 176 9.28 -12.57 27.68
N GLY A 177 8.43 -11.99 26.84
CA GLY A 177 8.28 -12.42 25.45
C GLY A 177 7.94 -11.30 24.49
N ASP A 178 7.69 -11.69 23.24
CA ASP A 178 7.27 -10.79 22.18
C ASP A 178 5.74 -10.82 21.99
N VAL A 179 5.18 -9.68 21.57
CA VAL A 179 3.73 -9.51 21.34
C VAL A 179 3.23 -10.52 20.31
N LEU A 180 4.00 -10.85 19.26
CA LEU A 180 3.57 -11.77 18.22
C LEU A 180 3.64 -13.25 18.64
N ASN A 181 4.41 -13.59 19.67
CA ASN A 181 4.63 -14.98 20.10
C ASN A 181 4.06 -15.31 21.49
N VAL A 182 3.37 -14.36 22.13
CA VAL A 182 2.77 -14.56 23.45
C VAL A 182 1.54 -15.45 23.39
N SER A 183 1.37 -16.31 24.41
CA SER A 183 0.12 -17.02 24.67
C SER A 183 -0.91 -16.12 25.36
N LEU A 184 -2.19 -16.48 25.30
CA LEU A 184 -3.27 -15.64 25.85
C LEU A 184 -3.16 -15.41 27.37
N GLY A 185 -2.57 -16.37 28.10
CA GLY A 185 -2.52 -16.36 29.57
C GLY A 185 -3.84 -16.73 30.24
N SER A 186 -3.83 -16.84 31.58
CA SER A 186 -4.94 -17.39 32.37
C SER A 186 -6.06 -16.38 32.68
N ARG A 187 -5.77 -15.07 32.73
CA ARG A 187 -6.76 -14.01 33.03
C ARG A 187 -6.62 -12.80 32.09
N PRO A 188 -6.88 -12.98 30.79
CA PRO A 188 -6.77 -11.89 29.82
C PRO A 188 -7.97 -10.93 29.92
N SER A 189 -7.72 -9.62 29.85
CA SER A 189 -8.82 -8.65 29.70
C SER A 189 -9.48 -8.79 28.33
N TYR A 190 -10.70 -8.28 28.17
CA TYR A 190 -11.39 -8.30 26.89
C TYR A 190 -10.63 -7.52 25.80
N ALA A 191 -10.03 -6.38 26.16
CA ALA A 191 -9.17 -5.61 25.26
C ALA A 191 -7.96 -6.42 24.80
N TRP A 192 -7.31 -7.16 25.71
CA TRP A 192 -6.17 -8.01 25.34
C TRP A 192 -6.59 -9.17 24.44
N ARG A 193 -7.70 -9.85 24.76
CA ARG A 193 -8.29 -10.88 23.86
C ARG A 193 -8.56 -10.31 22.47
N SER A 194 -9.09 -9.10 22.40
CA SER A 194 -9.41 -8.41 21.13
C SER A 194 -8.14 -8.15 20.31
N ILE A 195 -7.09 -7.62 20.94
CA ILE A 195 -5.80 -7.39 20.26
C ILE A 195 -5.20 -8.73 19.80
N MET A 196 -5.18 -9.74 20.66
CA MET A 196 -4.65 -11.08 20.37
C MET A 196 -5.29 -11.69 19.12
N GLN A 197 -6.60 -11.58 18.94
CA GLN A 197 -7.30 -12.11 17.75
C GLN A 197 -6.90 -11.41 16.44
N SER A 198 -6.37 -10.19 16.51
CA SER A 198 -5.90 -9.42 15.35
C SER A 198 -4.41 -9.59 15.05
N LEU A 199 -3.63 -10.22 15.94
CA LEU A 199 -2.19 -10.37 15.75
C LEU A 199 -1.86 -11.19 14.50
N GLU A 200 -2.75 -12.09 14.07
CA GLU A 200 -2.55 -12.85 12.85
C GLU A 200 -2.54 -11.97 11.59
N VAL A 201 -3.36 -10.91 11.58
CA VAL A 201 -3.32 -9.88 10.52
C VAL A 201 -1.97 -9.18 10.52
N VAL A 202 -1.39 -8.95 11.71
CA VAL A 202 -0.04 -8.37 11.82
C VAL A 202 1.00 -9.35 11.29
N ARG A 203 1.00 -10.61 11.73
CA ARG A 203 1.94 -11.65 11.27
C ARG A 203 1.89 -11.87 9.77
N ARG A 204 0.69 -11.84 9.17
CA ARG A 204 0.49 -11.99 7.72
C ARG A 204 0.93 -10.75 6.95
N GLY A 205 0.73 -9.56 7.51
CA GLY A 205 1.05 -8.28 6.88
C GLY A 205 2.43 -7.71 7.20
N SER A 206 3.27 -8.40 7.97
CA SER A 206 4.62 -7.95 8.32
C SER A 206 5.72 -8.87 7.80
N ARG A 207 6.88 -8.27 7.52
CA ARG A 207 8.14 -8.97 7.28
C ARG A 207 9.30 -8.15 7.82
N TRP A 208 10.40 -8.80 8.17
CA TRP A 208 11.67 -8.16 8.44
C TRP A 208 12.31 -7.68 7.13
N ARG A 209 12.84 -6.46 7.18
CA ARG A 209 13.78 -5.94 6.21
C ARG A 209 15.17 -6.15 6.77
N VAL A 210 16.00 -6.84 5.99
CA VAL A 210 17.40 -7.14 6.36
C VAL A 210 18.21 -5.86 6.43
N GLY A 211 18.90 -5.70 7.54
CA GLY A 211 19.92 -4.70 7.78
C GLY A 211 21.23 -5.41 8.15
N ASN A 212 21.57 -5.45 9.45
CA ASN A 212 22.73 -6.16 9.96
C ASN A 212 22.49 -7.66 10.26
N GLY A 213 21.26 -8.15 10.16
CA GLY A 213 20.89 -9.55 10.31
C GLY A 213 20.87 -10.09 11.75
N ARG A 214 21.12 -9.26 12.77
CA ARG A 214 21.25 -9.70 14.17
C ARG A 214 19.92 -10.07 14.83
N LEU A 215 18.80 -9.51 14.36
CA LEU A 215 17.47 -9.74 14.94
C LEU A 215 16.66 -10.80 14.17
N ILE A 216 17.15 -11.25 13.01
CA ILE A 216 16.42 -12.12 12.10
C ILE A 216 16.77 -13.58 12.36
N HIS A 217 15.77 -14.38 12.72
CA HIS A 217 15.89 -15.83 12.75
C HIS A 217 15.68 -16.41 11.35
N ILE A 218 16.80 -16.70 10.67
CA ILE A 218 16.88 -17.16 9.26
C ILE A 218 15.74 -18.12 8.86
N TRP A 219 15.47 -19.13 9.68
CA TRP A 219 14.52 -20.21 9.33
C TRP A 219 13.07 -19.96 9.77
N ASN A 220 12.84 -19.09 10.76
CA ASN A 220 11.53 -18.92 11.39
C ASN A 220 10.84 -17.61 10.97
N ASP A 221 11.64 -16.61 10.64
CA ASP A 221 11.17 -15.26 10.35
C ASP A 221 10.84 -15.05 8.88
N LYS A 222 9.94 -14.10 8.63
CA LYS A 222 9.62 -13.60 7.29
C LYS A 222 10.61 -12.50 6.95
N TRP A 223 11.58 -12.74 6.07
CA TRP A 223 12.60 -11.73 5.73
C TRP A 223 12.97 -11.69 4.23
N LEU A 224 12.75 -12.78 3.48
CA LEU A 224 13.01 -12.80 2.04
C LEU A 224 12.11 -11.79 1.31
N PRO A 225 12.58 -11.10 0.25
CA PRO A 225 11.76 -10.23 -0.58
C PRO A 225 10.70 -10.97 -1.41
N THR A 226 11.00 -12.19 -1.86
CA THR A 226 10.20 -12.99 -2.81
C THR A 226 10.59 -14.49 -2.74
N PRO A 227 9.75 -15.47 -3.10
CA PRO A 227 8.31 -15.41 -3.37
C PRO A 227 7.41 -16.07 -2.28
N THR A 228 6.10 -15.82 -2.41
CA THR A 228 4.91 -16.38 -1.71
C THR A 228 4.81 -16.31 -0.18
N THR A 229 5.85 -16.65 0.59
CA THR A 229 5.74 -16.77 2.06
C THR A 229 6.62 -15.80 2.84
N TYR A 230 7.55 -15.14 2.15
CA TYR A 230 8.65 -14.34 2.74
C TYR A 230 9.58 -15.15 3.66
N ARG A 231 9.42 -16.47 3.73
CA ARG A 231 10.23 -17.37 4.56
C ARG A 231 11.09 -18.24 3.68
N VAL A 232 12.18 -18.71 4.28
CA VAL A 232 12.96 -19.82 3.75
C VAL A 232 12.07 -21.07 3.80
N VAL A 233 11.89 -21.73 2.66
CA VAL A 233 11.03 -22.91 2.49
C VAL A 233 11.83 -24.20 2.63
N SER A 234 13.15 -24.16 2.41
CA SER A 234 14.04 -25.31 2.58
C SER A 234 14.03 -25.85 4.01
N ARG A 235 13.91 -27.18 4.15
CA ARG A 235 13.75 -27.88 5.44
C ARG A 235 15.05 -28.37 6.09
N LEU A 236 16.20 -28.26 5.41
CA LEU A 236 17.45 -28.98 5.76
C LEU A 236 18.68 -28.10 5.92
N SER A 237 18.54 -26.89 6.46
CA SER A 237 19.66 -25.96 6.72
C SER A 237 20.50 -25.58 5.48
N ILE A 238 20.00 -25.84 4.27
CA ILE A 238 20.67 -25.52 3.00
C ILE A 238 19.68 -24.74 2.14
N PHE A 239 20.09 -23.57 1.65
CA PHE A 239 19.27 -22.74 0.77
C PHE A 239 19.12 -23.39 -0.62
N LEU A 240 17.91 -23.36 -1.16
CA LEU A 240 17.68 -23.71 -2.56
C LEU A 240 18.33 -22.66 -3.48
N PRO A 241 18.71 -23.02 -4.73
CA PRO A 241 19.37 -22.07 -5.63
C PRO A 241 18.62 -20.75 -5.82
N PHE A 242 17.28 -20.78 -5.92
CA PHE A 242 16.47 -19.56 -6.02
C PHE A 242 16.42 -18.75 -4.71
N GLU A 243 16.52 -19.41 -3.54
CA GLU A 243 16.59 -18.73 -2.25
C GLU A 243 17.94 -18.05 -2.11
N ALA A 244 19.03 -18.76 -2.43
CA ALA A 244 20.38 -18.21 -2.43
C ALA A 244 20.49 -17.01 -3.38
N ASP A 245 19.97 -17.13 -4.60
CA ASP A 245 19.90 -16.02 -5.56
C ASP A 245 19.10 -14.83 -5.00
N THR A 246 17.91 -15.10 -4.44
CA THR A 246 17.10 -14.05 -3.80
C THR A 246 17.85 -13.35 -2.66
N ILE A 247 18.59 -14.11 -1.84
CA ILE A 247 19.36 -13.58 -0.70
C ILE A 247 20.50 -12.69 -1.18
N LEU A 248 21.24 -13.13 -2.21
CA LEU A 248 22.33 -12.36 -2.80
C LEU A 248 21.82 -11.07 -3.47
N ASN A 249 20.58 -11.06 -3.93
CA ASN A 249 19.92 -9.91 -4.54
C ASN A 249 19.29 -8.93 -3.54
N ILE A 250 19.46 -9.13 -2.22
CA ILE A 250 18.97 -8.17 -1.22
C ILE A 250 19.91 -6.96 -1.20
N PRO A 251 19.45 -5.73 -1.49
CA PRO A 251 20.28 -4.56 -1.38
C PRO A 251 20.58 -4.24 0.08
N ILE A 252 21.86 -4.23 0.45
CA ILE A 252 22.35 -3.93 1.80
C ILE A 252 23.09 -2.60 1.77
N SER A 253 22.72 -1.69 2.67
CA SER A 253 23.41 -0.41 2.85
C SER A 253 24.80 -0.61 3.44
N TYR A 254 25.76 0.23 3.03
CA TYR A 254 27.11 0.24 3.58
C TYR A 254 27.16 0.34 5.11
N ASN A 255 26.27 1.15 5.71
CA ASN A 255 26.26 1.39 7.16
C ASN A 255 25.62 0.25 7.98
N LEU A 256 25.13 -0.82 7.33
CA LEU A 256 24.49 -1.96 7.99
C LEU A 256 23.48 -1.52 9.07
N SER A 257 22.48 -0.74 8.65
CA SER A 257 21.39 -0.30 9.53
C SER A 257 20.75 -1.49 10.28
N GLU A 258 20.12 -1.23 11.42
CA GLU A 258 19.45 -2.30 12.18
C GLU A 258 18.31 -2.95 11.37
N ASP A 259 18.09 -4.24 11.61
CA ASP A 259 16.95 -4.96 11.05
C ASP A 259 15.63 -4.30 11.48
N LYS A 260 14.69 -4.17 10.54
CA LYS A 260 13.43 -3.46 10.80
C LYS A 260 12.23 -4.27 10.36
N LEU A 261 11.23 -4.39 11.22
CA LEU A 261 9.94 -4.97 10.85
C LEU A 261 9.13 -3.96 10.04
N ILE A 262 8.79 -4.31 8.80
CA ILE A 262 8.07 -3.46 7.85
C ILE A 262 6.71 -4.04 7.49
N TRP A 263 5.79 -3.18 7.05
CA TRP A 263 4.45 -3.57 6.62
C TRP A 263 4.38 -3.86 5.12
N VAL A 264 4.09 -5.10 4.72
CA VAL A 264 4.11 -5.50 3.30
C VAL A 264 2.87 -5.07 2.52
N GLY A 265 1.80 -4.65 3.21
CA GLY A 265 0.53 -4.28 2.56
C GLY A 265 0.57 -2.98 1.75
N ASN A 266 1.72 -2.30 1.64
CA ASN A 266 1.95 -1.23 0.68
C ASN A 266 3.45 -1.00 0.42
N ARG A 267 3.78 -0.34 -0.69
CA ARG A 267 5.16 -0.05 -1.11
C ARG A 267 5.96 0.82 -0.13
N LYS A 268 5.28 1.62 0.69
CA LYS A 268 5.94 2.50 1.68
C LYS A 268 6.41 1.75 2.92
N GLY A 269 6.00 0.50 3.11
CA GLY A 269 6.36 -0.27 4.31
C GLY A 269 5.65 0.19 5.59
N VAL A 270 4.68 1.10 5.49
CA VAL A 270 4.02 1.75 6.64
C VAL A 270 2.68 1.10 6.91
N PHE A 271 2.38 0.74 8.15
CA PHE A 271 1.07 0.21 8.50
C PHE A 271 -0.05 1.22 8.25
N THR A 272 -1.07 0.82 7.49
CA THR A 272 -2.34 1.54 7.40
C THR A 272 -3.51 0.60 7.64
N VAL A 273 -4.57 1.10 8.27
CA VAL A 273 -5.81 0.34 8.46
C VAL A 273 -6.39 -0.10 7.12
N LYS A 274 -6.26 0.72 6.07
CA LYS A 274 -6.72 0.37 4.72
C LYS A 274 -6.01 -0.87 4.18
N SER A 275 -4.68 -0.94 4.25
CA SER A 275 -3.95 -2.13 3.80
C SER A 275 -4.19 -3.33 4.71
N ALA A 276 -4.28 -3.12 6.03
CA ALA A 276 -4.57 -4.18 6.99
C ALA A 276 -5.98 -4.76 6.84
N TYR A 277 -6.94 -3.97 6.37
CA TYR A 277 -8.29 -4.45 6.03
C TYR A 277 -8.25 -5.52 4.95
N TYR A 278 -7.45 -5.37 3.90
CA TYR A 278 -7.34 -6.38 2.85
C TYR A 278 -6.66 -7.66 3.35
N VAL A 279 -5.62 -7.52 4.19
CA VAL A 279 -4.99 -8.68 4.85
C VAL A 279 -5.98 -9.41 5.75
N ALA A 280 -6.76 -8.68 6.54
CA ALA A 280 -7.79 -9.24 7.41
C ALA A 280 -8.94 -9.88 6.62
N LEU A 281 -9.32 -9.29 5.49
CA LEU A 281 -10.35 -9.83 4.62
C LEU A 281 -9.93 -11.17 4.01
N ASN A 282 -8.70 -11.24 3.49
CA ASN A 282 -8.14 -12.50 2.98
C ASN A 282 -8.02 -13.54 4.09
N TYR A 283 -7.53 -13.14 5.27
CA TYR A 283 -7.47 -14.03 6.44
C TYR A 283 -8.85 -14.64 6.80
N LEU A 284 -9.90 -13.83 6.78
CA LEU A 284 -11.25 -14.32 7.07
C LEU A 284 -11.79 -15.26 5.98
N VAL A 285 -11.40 -15.06 4.71
CA VAL A 285 -11.76 -15.95 3.60
C VAL A 285 -11.02 -17.28 3.68
N ASP A 286 -9.71 -17.25 3.96
CA ASP A 286 -8.88 -18.46 4.14
C ASP A 286 -9.39 -19.31 5.32
N CYS A 287 -9.99 -18.69 6.35
CA CYS A 287 -10.59 -19.41 7.47
C CYS A 287 -11.96 -20.05 7.13
N THR A 288 -12.55 -19.75 5.97
CA THR A 288 -13.85 -20.26 5.56
C THR A 288 -13.81 -21.28 4.42
N ASP A 289 -12.70 -21.36 3.68
CA ASP A 289 -12.51 -22.30 2.56
C ASP A 289 -11.20 -23.12 2.75
N GLU A 290 -11.30 -24.44 2.92
CA GLU A 290 -10.17 -25.35 2.68
C GLU A 290 -9.97 -25.48 1.17
N GLY A 291 -9.03 -24.72 0.60
CA GLY A 291 -8.67 -24.83 -0.81
C GLY A 291 -7.71 -23.74 -1.27
N GLU A 292 -6.42 -24.06 -1.33
CA GLU A 292 -5.38 -23.19 -1.86
C GLU A 292 -5.56 -22.91 -3.36
N SER A 293 -5.19 -21.70 -3.80
CA SER A 293 -4.17 -21.60 -4.85
C SER A 293 -3.36 -20.31 -4.67
N SER A 294 -2.06 -20.50 -4.48
CA SER A 294 -1.05 -19.46 -4.55
C SER A 294 -0.64 -19.27 -6.01
N PHE A 295 -1.32 -18.36 -6.70
CA PHE A 295 -0.78 -17.69 -7.88
C PHE A 295 -0.87 -16.19 -7.64
N GLY A 296 0.23 -15.47 -7.84
CA GLY A 296 0.22 -14.01 -7.87
C GLY A 296 -0.83 -13.51 -8.86
N ASP A 297 -1.33 -12.29 -8.64
CA ASP A 297 -2.40 -11.70 -9.46
C ASP A 297 -2.09 -11.89 -10.96
N PRO A 298 -2.79 -12.79 -11.68
CA PRO A 298 -2.54 -13.06 -13.09
C PRO A 298 -2.67 -11.80 -13.95
N TRP A 299 -3.31 -10.78 -13.39
CA TRP A 299 -3.65 -9.52 -14.01
C TRP A 299 -2.65 -8.39 -13.69
N GLU A 300 -1.57 -8.63 -12.94
CA GLU A 300 -0.54 -7.61 -12.63
C GLU A 300 0.00 -6.90 -13.90
N PRO A 301 0.31 -7.59 -15.01
CA PRO A 301 0.75 -6.95 -16.25
C PRO A 301 -0.32 -6.05 -16.87
N LEU A 302 -1.58 -6.47 -16.77
CA LEU A 302 -2.75 -5.76 -17.28
C LEU A 302 -3.02 -4.51 -16.43
N TRP A 303 -3.04 -4.63 -15.10
CA TRP A 303 -3.22 -3.51 -14.18
C TRP A 303 -2.15 -2.44 -14.38
N ARG A 304 -0.87 -2.84 -14.47
CA ARG A 304 0.24 -1.93 -14.74
C ARG A 304 0.03 -1.09 -16.00
N LYS A 305 -0.49 -1.68 -17.08
CA LYS A 305 -0.83 -0.95 -18.32
C LYS A 305 -2.11 -0.14 -18.19
N ILE A 306 -3.18 -0.67 -17.58
CA ILE A 306 -4.46 0.04 -17.34
C ILE A 306 -4.25 1.35 -16.56
N TRP A 307 -3.40 1.34 -15.53
CA TRP A 307 -3.10 2.53 -14.73
C TRP A 307 -2.29 3.61 -15.47
N HIS A 308 -1.72 3.25 -16.63
CA HIS A 308 -0.99 4.17 -17.50
C HIS A 308 -1.78 4.55 -18.76
N LEU A 309 -2.98 4.00 -18.94
CA LEU A 309 -3.88 4.42 -20.01
C LEU A 309 -4.41 5.82 -19.75
N ASN A 310 -4.48 6.59 -20.81
CA ASN A 310 -4.87 7.98 -20.79
C ASN A 310 -6.41 8.08 -20.88
N ILE A 311 -7.11 7.61 -19.84
CA ILE A 311 -8.59 7.50 -19.80
C ILE A 311 -9.22 8.13 -18.53
N PRO A 312 -10.48 8.63 -18.58
CA PRO A 312 -11.19 9.17 -17.41
C PRO A 312 -11.45 8.14 -16.29
N PRO A 313 -11.68 8.57 -15.03
CA PRO A 313 -11.94 7.68 -13.90
C PRO A 313 -13.27 6.90 -14.01
N LYS A 314 -13.23 5.59 -13.72
CA LYS A 314 -14.32 4.62 -13.88
C LYS A 314 -15.29 4.59 -12.67
N LYS A 315 -16.59 4.37 -12.91
CA LYS A 315 -17.65 4.24 -11.89
C LYS A 315 -18.68 3.14 -12.25
N ARG A 316 -19.19 2.45 -11.20
CA ARG A 316 -20.48 1.71 -11.03
C ARG A 316 -20.52 0.19 -11.33
N GLY A 317 -21.48 -0.48 -10.66
CA GLY A 317 -21.87 -1.89 -10.80
C GLY A 317 -23.32 -2.09 -11.29
N ILE A 318 -23.75 -3.36 -11.36
CA ILE A 318 -24.95 -3.93 -12.03
C ILE A 318 -26.24 -3.87 -11.15
N GLY A 319 -27.43 -3.87 -11.77
CA GLY A 319 -28.76 -3.85 -11.11
C GLY A 319 -29.46 -5.22 -10.97
N GLU A 320 -30.60 -5.27 -10.26
CA GLU A 320 -31.16 -6.45 -9.58
C GLU A 320 -31.99 -7.48 -10.38
N ASN A 321 -32.46 -7.22 -11.61
CA ASN A 321 -33.50 -8.10 -12.18
C ASN A 321 -33.02 -9.47 -12.65
N GLY A 322 -31.73 -9.78 -12.47
CA GLY A 322 -31.10 -10.87 -13.16
C GLY A 322 -31.00 -10.56 -14.64
N LEU A 323 -32.06 -10.07 -15.31
CA LEU A 323 -32.17 -9.74 -16.71
C LEU A 323 -31.60 -8.35 -17.06
N CYS A 324 -30.94 -8.26 -18.20
CA CYS A 324 -30.38 -7.04 -18.75
C CYS A 324 -31.47 -6.01 -19.02
N PRO A 325 -31.39 -4.79 -18.44
CA PRO A 325 -32.39 -3.73 -18.62
C PRO A 325 -32.54 -3.24 -20.07
N CYS A 326 -31.63 -3.65 -20.95
CA CYS A 326 -31.63 -3.23 -22.34
C CYS A 326 -32.30 -4.27 -23.26
N CYS A 327 -32.06 -5.59 -23.11
CA CYS A 327 -32.79 -6.61 -23.88
C CYS A 327 -34.03 -7.19 -23.19
N GLY A 328 -34.07 -7.19 -21.85
CA GLY A 328 -35.10 -7.86 -21.08
C GLY A 328 -35.11 -9.40 -21.15
N SER A 329 -34.20 -10.04 -21.90
CA SER A 329 -34.23 -11.49 -22.18
C SER A 329 -33.10 -12.33 -21.55
N GLU A 330 -31.90 -11.78 -21.35
CA GLU A 330 -30.73 -12.51 -20.82
C GLU A 330 -30.27 -11.96 -19.48
N LEU A 331 -29.57 -12.78 -18.68
CA LEU A 331 -29.05 -12.32 -17.39
C LEU A 331 -27.94 -11.25 -17.55
N GLU A 332 -28.04 -10.13 -16.84
CA GLU A 332 -27.11 -9.01 -16.75
C GLU A 332 -25.78 -9.42 -16.09
N ALA A 333 -24.90 -10.00 -16.91
CA ALA A 333 -23.47 -10.12 -16.63
C ALA A 333 -22.70 -8.93 -17.21
N ILE A 334 -21.52 -8.59 -16.68
CA ILE A 334 -20.64 -7.54 -17.24
C ILE A 334 -20.37 -7.81 -18.72
N SER A 335 -20.03 -9.06 -19.07
CA SER A 335 -19.84 -9.52 -20.45
C SER A 335 -21.11 -9.39 -21.30
N HIS A 336 -22.30 -9.63 -20.73
CA HIS A 336 -23.55 -9.41 -21.45
C HIS A 336 -23.80 -7.92 -21.73
N SER A 337 -23.71 -7.07 -20.71
CA SER A 337 -24.01 -5.63 -20.83
C SER A 337 -23.03 -4.87 -21.72
N LEU A 338 -21.76 -5.33 -21.76
CA LEU A 338 -20.70 -4.63 -22.50
C LEU A 338 -20.41 -5.22 -23.86
N ILE A 339 -20.64 -6.53 -24.07
CA ILE A 339 -20.20 -7.22 -25.29
C ILE A 339 -21.38 -7.88 -26.02
N ARG A 340 -22.22 -8.64 -25.33
CA ARG A 340 -23.16 -9.57 -25.98
C ARG A 340 -24.53 -8.98 -26.29
N TYR A 341 -24.97 -7.95 -25.59
CA TYR A 341 -26.26 -7.32 -25.86
C TYR A 341 -26.29 -6.62 -27.23
N GLU A 342 -27.42 -6.69 -27.93
CA GLU A 342 -27.63 -6.22 -29.31
C GLU A 342 -27.13 -4.80 -29.61
N VAL A 343 -27.37 -3.84 -28.70
CA VAL A 343 -26.88 -2.46 -28.88
C VAL A 343 -25.36 -2.39 -28.71
N ALA A 344 -24.79 -3.18 -27.79
CA ALA A 344 -23.35 -3.25 -27.61
C ALA A 344 -22.68 -3.86 -28.85
N LYS A 345 -23.19 -4.98 -29.37
CA LYS A 345 -22.75 -5.59 -30.64
C LYS A 345 -22.73 -4.55 -31.77
N LYS A 346 -23.84 -3.84 -31.98
CA LYS A 346 -23.93 -2.78 -33.00
C LYS A 346 -22.94 -1.64 -32.80
N VAL A 347 -22.55 -1.32 -31.57
CA VAL A 347 -21.50 -0.32 -31.29
C VAL A 347 -20.13 -0.88 -31.65
N TRP A 348 -19.87 -2.15 -31.32
CA TRP A 348 -18.63 -2.83 -31.68
C TRP A 348 -18.50 -3.05 -33.19
N ASP A 349 -19.60 -3.32 -33.90
CA ASP A 349 -19.66 -3.46 -35.37
C ASP A 349 -19.37 -2.13 -36.09
N CYS A 350 -19.59 -0.99 -35.42
CA CYS A 350 -19.22 0.32 -35.95
C CYS A 350 -17.71 0.56 -35.88
N TRP A 351 -16.96 -0.26 -35.14
CA TRP A 351 -15.51 -0.23 -35.12
C TRP A 351 -15.00 -1.14 -36.23
N ASP A 352 -14.33 -0.59 -37.24
CA ASP A 352 -13.74 -1.32 -38.39
C ASP A 352 -12.78 -2.47 -38.01
N ILE A 353 -12.47 -2.64 -36.72
CA ILE A 353 -11.69 -3.75 -36.17
C ILE A 353 -12.66 -4.66 -35.43
N CYS A 354 -12.89 -5.86 -35.97
CA CYS A 354 -13.71 -6.86 -35.31
C CYS A 354 -12.98 -7.38 -34.06
N VAL A 355 -13.44 -6.96 -32.88
CA VAL A 355 -12.88 -7.38 -31.58
C VAL A 355 -13.52 -8.67 -31.07
N VAL A 356 -14.68 -9.03 -31.60
CA VAL A 356 -15.45 -10.22 -31.20
C VAL A 356 -15.67 -11.07 -32.45
N GLU A 357 -14.80 -12.06 -32.67
CA GLU A 357 -14.98 -13.04 -33.75
C GLU A 357 -16.20 -13.93 -33.48
N ASP A 358 -16.90 -14.36 -34.54
CA ASP A 358 -17.99 -15.34 -34.46
C ASP A 358 -17.47 -16.64 -33.81
N GLY A 359 -17.99 -16.98 -32.63
CA GLY A 359 -17.55 -18.13 -31.82
C GLY A 359 -16.97 -17.79 -30.44
N GLN A 360 -16.79 -16.52 -30.09
CA GLN A 360 -16.26 -16.06 -28.79
C GLN A 360 -17.34 -15.84 -27.70
N GLU A 361 -18.37 -16.68 -27.60
CA GLU A 361 -19.52 -16.48 -26.68
C GLU A 361 -19.18 -16.54 -25.17
N TRP A 362 -17.99 -17.03 -24.81
CA TRP A 362 -17.57 -17.34 -23.43
C TRP A 362 -16.49 -16.40 -22.85
N TYR A 363 -15.98 -15.44 -23.61
CA TYR A 363 -14.92 -14.54 -23.13
C TYR A 363 -15.48 -13.39 -22.28
N ASP A 364 -14.83 -13.07 -21.15
CA ASP A 364 -15.14 -11.87 -20.36
C ASP A 364 -14.40 -10.65 -20.93
N VAL A 365 -14.84 -9.45 -20.51
CA VAL A 365 -14.29 -8.15 -20.93
C VAL A 365 -12.77 -8.07 -20.69
N LEU A 366 -12.28 -8.75 -19.66
CA LEU A 366 -10.86 -8.81 -19.32
C LEU A 366 -10.07 -9.70 -20.29
N ASP A 367 -10.64 -10.79 -20.78
CA ASP A 367 -9.97 -11.68 -21.73
C ASP A 367 -9.80 -11.00 -23.09
N ILE A 368 -10.83 -10.26 -23.52
CA ILE A 368 -10.77 -9.44 -24.74
C ILE A 368 -9.70 -8.35 -24.59
N ALA A 369 -9.63 -7.69 -23.43
CA ALA A 369 -8.60 -6.68 -23.16
C ALA A 369 -7.18 -7.27 -23.19
N LEU A 370 -6.98 -8.50 -22.69
CA LEU A 370 -5.70 -9.20 -22.77
C LEU A 370 -5.34 -9.58 -24.20
N GLN A 371 -6.29 -10.02 -25.02
CA GLN A 371 -6.02 -10.33 -26.42
C GLN A 371 -5.62 -9.09 -27.21
N ILE A 372 -6.29 -7.95 -26.99
CA ILE A 372 -5.89 -6.66 -27.57
C ILE A 372 -4.49 -6.28 -27.08
N LEU A 373 -4.20 -6.54 -25.80
CA LEU A 373 -2.90 -6.20 -25.23
C LEU A 373 -1.73 -7.01 -25.82
N ASP A 374 -1.98 -8.27 -26.16
CA ASP A 374 -0.98 -9.21 -26.69
C ASP A 374 -0.80 -9.05 -28.21
N LYS A 375 -1.91 -8.85 -28.94
CA LYS A 375 -1.93 -8.89 -30.40
C LYS A 375 -2.02 -7.53 -31.09
N ARG A 376 -2.30 -6.44 -30.35
CA ARG A 376 -2.69 -5.13 -30.93
C ARG A 376 -1.98 -3.95 -30.26
N SER A 377 -2.29 -2.74 -30.76
CA SER A 377 -1.67 -1.50 -30.30
C SER A 377 -2.28 -0.96 -28.99
N THR A 378 -1.50 -0.18 -28.23
CA THR A 378 -1.98 0.55 -27.04
C THR A 378 -3.16 1.47 -27.37
N HIS A 379 -3.20 2.03 -28.59
CA HIS A 379 -4.29 2.89 -29.03
C HIS A 379 -5.63 2.13 -29.14
N GLU A 380 -5.59 0.89 -29.62
CA GLU A 380 -6.78 0.02 -29.70
C GLU A 380 -7.26 -0.37 -28.30
N LEU A 381 -6.35 -0.61 -27.35
CA LEU A 381 -6.72 -0.86 -25.96
C LEU A 381 -7.40 0.37 -25.31
N GLU A 382 -6.90 1.58 -25.58
CA GLU A 382 -7.55 2.82 -25.13
C GLU A 382 -8.95 2.97 -25.72
N MET A 383 -9.10 2.72 -27.03
CA MET A 383 -10.38 2.75 -27.72
C MET A 383 -11.36 1.74 -27.13
N PHE A 384 -10.93 0.49 -26.92
CA PHE A 384 -11.74 -0.57 -26.30
C PHE A 384 -12.33 -0.13 -24.96
N PHE A 385 -11.51 0.42 -24.05
CA PHE A 385 -12.01 0.85 -22.74
C PHE A 385 -12.95 2.07 -22.80
N ILE A 386 -12.75 2.98 -23.77
CA ILE A 386 -13.65 4.13 -23.96
C ILE A 386 -14.99 3.69 -24.50
N ILE A 387 -15.00 2.79 -25.47
CA ILE A 387 -16.23 2.23 -26.04
C ILE A 387 -16.98 1.43 -24.98
N ALA A 388 -16.31 0.55 -24.24
CA ALA A 388 -16.91 -0.20 -23.13
C ALA A 388 -17.50 0.74 -22.07
N TRP A 389 -16.80 1.82 -21.72
CA TRP A 389 -17.33 2.83 -20.80
C TRP A 389 -18.55 3.56 -21.37
N LEU A 390 -18.58 3.89 -22.66
CA LEU A 390 -19.71 4.57 -23.30
C LEU A 390 -20.93 3.65 -23.48
N ILE A 391 -20.71 2.36 -23.75
CA ILE A 391 -21.77 1.35 -23.76
C ILE A 391 -22.39 1.24 -22.37
N TRP A 392 -21.55 1.17 -21.32
CA TRP A 392 -22.00 1.21 -19.93
C TRP A 392 -22.77 2.49 -19.59
N TYR A 393 -22.28 3.63 -20.06
CA TYR A 393 -22.91 4.92 -19.87
C TYR A 393 -24.28 4.98 -20.56
N ASN A 394 -24.38 4.49 -21.80
CA ASN A 394 -25.64 4.39 -22.53
C ASN A 394 -26.64 3.47 -21.82
N ARG A 395 -26.19 2.31 -21.31
CA ARG A 395 -27.02 1.45 -20.46
C ARG A 395 -27.55 2.21 -19.24
N ASN A 396 -26.71 2.99 -18.58
CA ASN A 396 -27.14 3.80 -17.44
C ASN A 396 -28.16 4.88 -17.84
N LEU A 397 -28.03 5.50 -19.01
CA LEU A 397 -29.05 6.44 -19.53
C LEU A 397 -30.39 5.73 -19.77
N ILE A 398 -30.36 4.51 -20.31
CA ILE A 398 -31.57 3.71 -20.51
C ILE A 398 -32.24 3.40 -19.16
N VAL A 399 -31.43 3.01 -18.16
CA VAL A 399 -31.94 2.61 -16.84
C VAL A 399 -32.45 3.78 -15.99
N PHE A 400 -31.77 4.93 -16.04
CA PHE A 400 -32.04 6.05 -15.13
C PHE A 400 -32.81 7.20 -15.78
N GLU A 401 -32.73 7.34 -17.10
CA GLU A 401 -33.31 8.48 -17.83
C GLU A 401 -34.24 8.03 -18.97
N SER A 402 -34.38 6.72 -19.22
CA SER A 402 -35.14 6.15 -20.34
C SER A 402 -34.67 6.64 -21.72
N ILE A 403 -33.40 7.04 -21.83
CA ILE A 403 -32.79 7.55 -23.07
C ILE A 403 -31.84 6.49 -23.63
N CYS A 404 -32.07 6.07 -24.87
CA CYS A 404 -31.17 5.19 -25.62
C CYS A 404 -30.51 5.94 -26.78
N ARG A 405 -29.18 6.03 -26.79
CA ARG A 405 -28.43 6.62 -27.91
C ARG A 405 -28.19 5.60 -29.02
N MET A 406 -28.18 6.08 -30.25
CA MET A 406 -27.87 5.25 -31.42
C MET A 406 -26.41 4.75 -31.37
N PRO A 407 -26.15 3.48 -31.74
CA PRO A 407 -24.81 2.90 -31.76
C PRO A 407 -23.76 3.72 -32.52
N SER A 408 -24.12 4.23 -33.71
CA SER A 408 -23.25 5.06 -34.54
C SER A 408 -22.85 6.37 -33.86
N HIS A 409 -23.73 6.96 -33.05
CA HIS A 409 -23.44 8.16 -32.26
C HIS A 409 -22.50 7.85 -31.09
N ILE A 410 -22.64 6.67 -30.47
CA ILE A 410 -21.76 6.21 -29.39
C ILE A 410 -20.33 6.02 -29.92
N TRP A 411 -20.20 5.32 -31.06
CA TRP A 411 -18.92 5.13 -31.75
C TRP A 411 -18.28 6.47 -32.16
N ARG A 412 -19.01 7.32 -32.89
CA ARG A 412 -18.51 8.62 -33.35
C ARG A 412 -18.10 9.52 -32.17
N PHE A 413 -18.82 9.43 -31.05
CA PHE A 413 -18.44 10.11 -29.82
C PHE A 413 -17.16 9.55 -29.22
N ALA A 414 -17.00 8.22 -29.15
CA ALA A 414 -15.78 7.56 -28.64
C ALA A 414 -14.53 8.02 -29.41
N SER A 415 -14.58 7.96 -30.74
CA SER A 415 -13.46 8.31 -31.62
C SER A 415 -13.09 9.79 -31.51
N ARG A 416 -14.09 10.68 -31.47
CA ARG A 416 -13.86 12.11 -31.28
C ARG A 416 -13.33 12.42 -29.87
N TYR A 417 -13.88 11.79 -28.84
CA TYR A 417 -13.51 12.03 -27.45
C TYR A 417 -12.05 11.65 -27.18
N LEU A 418 -11.58 10.50 -27.69
CA LEU A 418 -10.18 10.12 -27.55
C LEU A 418 -9.25 11.06 -28.33
N TYR A 419 -9.64 11.48 -29.53
CA TYR A 419 -8.89 12.43 -30.35
C TYR A 419 -8.73 13.78 -29.65
N GLU A 420 -9.83 14.37 -29.17
CA GLU A 420 -9.82 15.64 -28.43
C GLU A 420 -9.01 15.54 -27.12
N PHE A 421 -9.13 14.43 -26.40
CA PHE A 421 -8.38 14.20 -25.17
C PHE A 421 -6.86 14.13 -25.43
N LYS A 422 -6.44 13.45 -26.51
CA LYS A 422 -5.03 13.38 -26.91
C LYS A 422 -4.48 14.74 -27.34
N LEU A 423 -5.25 15.52 -28.12
CA LEU A 423 -4.86 16.87 -28.51
C LEU A 423 -4.70 17.80 -27.31
N ALA A 424 -5.62 17.75 -26.35
CA ALA A 424 -5.54 18.54 -25.12
C ALA A 424 -4.27 18.21 -24.31
N ARG A 425 -3.86 16.94 -24.25
CA ARG A 425 -2.61 16.55 -23.60
C ARG A 425 -1.36 17.02 -24.34
N VAL A 426 -1.33 16.92 -25.66
CA VAL A 426 -0.19 17.42 -26.46
C VAL A 426 -0.04 18.94 -26.31
N ALA A 427 -1.14 19.68 -26.16
CA ALA A 427 -1.11 21.12 -25.88
C ALA A 427 -0.52 21.43 -24.49
N VAL A 428 -0.75 20.58 -23.48
CA VAL A 428 -0.14 20.69 -22.14
C VAL A 428 1.35 20.34 -22.16
N ASP A 429 1.75 19.30 -22.92
CA ASP A 429 3.17 18.90 -23.04
C ASP A 429 4.00 19.91 -23.86
N LYS A 430 3.40 20.58 -24.86
CA LYS A 430 4.07 21.65 -25.63
C LYS A 430 4.34 22.90 -24.79
N GLY A 431 3.61 23.11 -23.70
CA GLY A 431 3.86 24.18 -22.72
C GLY A 431 5.08 23.95 -21.81
N GLN A 432 5.70 22.77 -21.84
CA GLN A 432 6.85 22.38 -21.00
C GLN A 432 8.16 22.16 -21.77
N ARG A 433 8.36 22.75 -22.95
CA ARG A 433 9.72 22.89 -23.51
C ARG A 433 10.45 24.06 -22.85
N ALA A 434 10.95 23.83 -21.64
CA ALA A 434 11.95 24.70 -21.02
C ALA A 434 13.29 24.60 -21.78
N LYS A 435 13.96 25.75 -21.95
CA LYS A 435 15.29 25.93 -22.57
C LYS A 435 16.29 24.84 -22.14
N HIS A 436 17.03 24.29 -23.10
CA HIS A 436 18.14 23.36 -22.84
C HIS A 436 19.18 24.06 -21.94
N GLY A 437 19.42 23.51 -20.76
CA GLY A 437 20.52 23.93 -19.88
C GLY A 437 21.57 22.83 -19.84
N GLY A 438 22.80 23.13 -20.27
CA GLY A 438 23.94 22.25 -20.11
C GLY A 438 24.30 22.02 -18.65
N TRP A 439 25.24 21.09 -18.38
CA TRP A 439 25.82 20.97 -17.05
C TRP A 439 26.56 22.27 -16.69
N SER A 440 26.43 22.73 -15.45
CA SER A 440 27.16 23.92 -14.96
C SER A 440 28.04 23.59 -13.76
N PRO A 441 29.18 24.26 -13.57
CA PRO A 441 30.03 24.05 -12.40
C PRO A 441 29.33 24.49 -11.09
N PRO A 442 29.65 23.85 -9.95
CA PRO A 442 29.19 24.30 -8.64
C PRO A 442 29.87 25.61 -8.20
N PRO A 443 29.29 26.34 -7.21
CA PRO A 443 29.96 27.48 -6.58
C PRO A 443 31.30 27.12 -5.93
N LEU A 444 32.15 28.12 -5.73
CA LEU A 444 33.44 27.96 -5.04
C LEU A 444 33.24 27.34 -3.65
N GLY A 445 34.06 26.35 -3.30
CA GLY A 445 33.95 25.61 -2.02
C GLY A 445 32.85 24.55 -1.98
N VAL A 446 32.14 24.31 -3.09
CA VAL A 446 31.11 23.25 -3.21
C VAL A 446 31.55 22.23 -4.25
N PHE A 447 31.44 20.95 -3.90
CA PHE A 447 31.63 19.85 -4.83
C PHE A 447 30.29 19.41 -5.42
N LYS A 448 30.29 19.04 -6.70
CA LYS A 448 29.12 18.46 -7.38
C LYS A 448 29.36 16.99 -7.63
N VAL A 449 28.55 16.16 -6.99
CA VAL A 449 28.50 14.71 -7.21
C VAL A 449 27.40 14.42 -8.22
N ASN A 450 27.80 13.92 -9.38
CA ASN A 450 26.89 13.43 -10.41
C ASN A 450 26.89 11.91 -10.36
N VAL A 451 25.73 11.29 -10.16
CA VAL A 451 25.59 9.84 -10.07
C VAL A 451 24.74 9.32 -11.23
N ASP A 452 24.99 8.11 -11.68
CA ASP A 452 24.11 7.38 -12.58
C ASP A 452 24.11 5.88 -12.24
N ARG A 453 23.21 5.14 -12.88
CA ARG A 453 23.21 3.67 -12.85
C ARG A 453 23.18 3.10 -14.26
N ALA A 454 23.73 1.91 -14.44
CA ALA A 454 23.38 1.05 -15.58
C ALA A 454 22.79 -0.27 -15.10
N THR A 455 21.93 -0.86 -15.93
CA THR A 455 21.36 -2.19 -15.67
C THR A 455 21.21 -2.91 -17.01
N SER A 456 21.61 -4.18 -17.04
CA SER A 456 21.50 -5.02 -18.23
C SER A 456 20.02 -5.25 -18.61
N VAL A 457 19.77 -5.61 -19.86
CA VAL A 457 18.40 -5.81 -20.41
C VAL A 457 17.69 -6.97 -19.72
N ASP A 458 18.45 -7.99 -19.30
CA ASP A 458 17.99 -9.12 -18.49
C ASP A 458 17.92 -8.79 -16.99
N GLY A 459 18.42 -7.62 -16.58
CA GLY A 459 18.44 -7.15 -15.19
C GLY A 459 19.44 -7.87 -14.30
N ARG A 460 20.28 -8.78 -14.81
CA ARG A 460 21.20 -9.61 -14.00
C ARG A 460 22.42 -8.88 -13.46
N ASN A 461 22.79 -7.83 -14.16
CA ASN A 461 24.00 -7.07 -13.92
C ASN A 461 23.60 -5.61 -13.78
N SER A 462 23.92 -5.00 -12.64
CA SER A 462 23.69 -3.59 -12.38
C SER A 462 25.00 -2.93 -11.98
N SER A 463 25.09 -1.64 -12.23
CA SER A 463 26.23 -0.84 -11.83
C SER A 463 25.80 0.53 -11.33
N ALA A 464 26.61 1.08 -10.44
CA ALA A 464 26.45 2.38 -9.81
C ALA A 464 27.69 3.21 -10.05
N GLU A 465 27.50 4.45 -10.48
CA GLU A 465 28.59 5.31 -10.88
C GLU A 465 28.44 6.69 -10.28
N ALA A 466 29.57 7.27 -9.91
CA ALA A 466 29.63 8.62 -9.40
C ALA A 466 30.86 9.34 -9.92
N ILE A 467 30.72 10.63 -10.17
CA ILE A 467 31.81 11.53 -10.48
C ILE A 467 31.68 12.82 -9.69
N ILE A 468 32.77 13.25 -9.07
CA ILE A 468 32.88 14.43 -8.23
C ILE A 468 33.67 15.49 -8.98
N ARG A 469 33.09 16.68 -9.09
CA ARG A 469 33.73 17.84 -9.73
C ARG A 469 33.75 19.05 -8.83
N ASN A 470 34.82 19.84 -8.91
CA ASN A 470 34.96 21.12 -8.20
C ASN A 470 34.34 22.29 -8.99
N SER A 471 34.47 23.52 -8.47
CA SER A 471 33.97 24.75 -9.10
C SER A 471 34.64 25.12 -10.42
N CYS A 472 35.79 24.54 -10.74
CA CYS A 472 36.47 24.70 -12.02
C CYS A 472 36.00 23.66 -13.06
N GLY A 473 35.14 22.71 -12.68
CA GLY A 473 34.73 21.59 -13.53
C GLY A 473 35.73 20.44 -13.58
N THR A 474 36.87 20.55 -12.89
CA THR A 474 37.87 19.50 -12.78
C THR A 474 37.32 18.32 -11.99
N VAL A 475 37.62 17.11 -12.47
CA VAL A 475 37.29 15.87 -11.77
C VAL A 475 38.20 15.73 -10.56
N ILE A 476 37.60 15.48 -9.40
CA ILE A 476 38.32 15.24 -8.15
C ILE A 476 38.39 13.74 -7.90
N ALA A 477 37.29 13.05 -8.12
CA ALA A 477 37.20 11.61 -8.00
C ALA A 477 36.09 11.06 -8.89
N ALA A 478 36.22 9.81 -9.29
CA ALA A 478 35.14 9.05 -9.92
C ALA A 478 35.15 7.62 -9.39
N CYS A 479 34.00 6.96 -9.35
CA CYS A 479 33.92 5.55 -9.06
C CYS A 479 32.91 4.85 -9.95
N CYS A 480 33.18 3.58 -10.19
CA CYS A 480 32.30 2.60 -10.78
C CYS A 480 32.22 1.41 -9.83
N LYS A 481 31.00 1.02 -9.47
CA LYS A 481 30.74 -0.17 -8.69
C LYS A 481 29.79 -1.10 -9.44
N TYR A 482 30.28 -2.29 -9.71
CA TYR A 482 29.53 -3.37 -10.33
C TYR A 482 28.87 -4.23 -9.25
N PHE A 483 27.62 -4.62 -9.50
CA PHE A 483 26.86 -5.54 -8.67
C PHE A 483 26.36 -6.69 -9.52
N GLN A 484 26.71 -7.90 -9.09
CA GLN A 484 26.13 -9.12 -9.63
C GLN A 484 24.79 -9.34 -8.93
N GLY A 485 23.69 -9.32 -9.68
CA GLY A 485 22.36 -9.53 -9.13
C GLY A 485 21.23 -8.78 -9.82
N HIS A 486 20.00 -9.23 -9.55
CA HIS A 486 18.78 -8.63 -10.06
C HIS A 486 18.31 -7.45 -9.21
N PHE A 487 18.71 -6.23 -9.59
CA PHE A 487 18.25 -5.00 -8.95
C PHE A 487 17.21 -4.28 -9.78
N SER A 488 16.14 -3.81 -9.14
CA SER A 488 15.21 -2.89 -9.76
C SER A 488 15.89 -1.56 -10.05
N VAL A 489 15.32 -0.84 -11.01
CA VAL A 489 15.65 0.56 -11.34
C VAL A 489 15.86 1.37 -10.05
N ALA A 490 14.86 1.42 -9.16
CA ALA A 490 14.93 2.23 -7.94
C ALA A 490 16.04 1.79 -6.95
N GLU A 491 16.34 0.48 -6.86
CA GLU A 491 17.44 -0.05 -6.01
C GLU A 491 18.80 0.38 -6.54
N ALA A 492 19.03 0.21 -7.84
CA ALA A 492 20.28 0.60 -8.49
C ALA A 492 20.50 2.13 -8.42
N GLU A 493 19.43 2.94 -8.52
CA GLU A 493 19.50 4.40 -8.33
C GLU A 493 19.93 4.77 -6.90
N ALA A 494 19.35 4.10 -5.90
CA ALA A 494 19.68 4.35 -4.49
C ALA A 494 21.13 3.91 -4.18
N LEU A 495 21.57 2.78 -4.70
CA LEU A 495 22.96 2.32 -4.59
C LEU A 495 23.94 3.30 -5.25
N ALA A 496 23.59 3.88 -6.40
CA ALA A 496 24.40 4.91 -7.05
C ALA A 496 24.57 6.17 -6.21
N VAL A 497 23.48 6.63 -5.58
CA VAL A 497 23.53 7.76 -4.64
C VAL A 497 24.40 7.43 -3.43
N GLU A 498 24.24 6.25 -2.81
CA GLU A 498 25.07 5.83 -1.68
C GLU A 498 26.56 5.76 -2.04
N CYS A 499 26.89 5.19 -3.21
CA CYS A 499 28.27 5.13 -3.72
C CYS A 499 28.87 6.52 -3.93
N GLY A 500 28.12 7.45 -4.53
CA GLY A 500 28.60 8.81 -4.75
C GLY A 500 28.83 9.60 -3.46
N ILE A 501 28.02 9.37 -2.44
CA ILE A 501 28.20 10.02 -1.13
C ILE A 501 29.39 9.41 -0.38
N LEU A 502 29.57 8.09 -0.42
CA LEU A 502 30.75 7.42 0.15
C LEU A 502 32.04 7.96 -0.49
N LEU A 503 32.08 8.06 -1.82
CA LEU A 503 33.21 8.63 -2.54
C LEU A 503 33.50 10.08 -2.10
N ALA A 504 32.45 10.86 -1.84
CA ALA A 504 32.60 12.24 -1.35
C ALA A 504 33.06 12.31 0.11
N SER A 505 32.63 11.36 0.94
CA SER A 505 33.01 11.27 2.36
C SER A 505 34.45 10.82 2.52
N ASP A 506 34.91 9.85 1.73
CA ASP A 506 36.31 9.40 1.75
C ASP A 506 37.27 10.51 1.30
N ALA A 507 36.75 11.46 0.50
CA ALA A 507 37.47 12.67 0.10
C ALA A 507 37.38 13.83 1.12
N ALA A 508 36.52 13.75 2.15
CA ALA A 508 36.24 14.86 3.07
C ALA A 508 36.08 14.40 4.52
N SER A 509 37.01 14.80 5.39
CA SER A 509 36.99 14.46 6.82
C SER A 509 35.83 15.10 7.60
N ILE A 510 34.97 14.25 8.20
CA ILE A 510 34.43 14.31 9.59
C ILE A 510 33.09 15.09 9.94
N PHE A 511 32.27 14.41 10.80
CA PHE A 511 31.20 14.73 11.81
C PHE A 511 29.75 15.21 11.48
N SER A 512 28.83 14.80 12.37
CA SER A 512 27.41 14.39 12.19
C SER A 512 26.32 15.31 12.79
N ASP A 513 25.10 15.29 12.22
CA ASP A 513 23.78 15.01 12.88
C ASP A 513 22.55 15.17 11.92
N ILE A 514 21.40 14.50 12.21
CA ILE A 514 20.28 14.20 11.27
C ILE A 514 18.90 14.60 11.80
N ASP A 515 17.97 14.95 10.90
CA ASP A 515 16.52 14.82 11.10
C ASP A 515 15.88 13.83 10.09
N ASP A 516 14.95 13.01 10.58
CA ASP A 516 14.62 11.67 10.08
C ASP A 516 13.23 11.66 9.43
N LYS A 517 13.14 11.63 8.09
CA LYS A 517 11.84 11.53 7.39
C LYS A 517 11.82 10.52 6.25
N PHE A 518 11.02 9.47 6.50
CA PHE A 518 10.52 8.42 5.60
C PHE A 518 11.49 7.33 5.16
N VAL A 519 11.61 6.28 5.99
CA VAL A 519 12.62 5.23 5.83
C VAL A 519 12.09 3.79 6.08
N ASP A 520 10.77 3.58 5.98
CA ASP A 520 10.14 2.30 6.38
C ASP A 520 9.86 1.33 5.22
N GLY A 521 10.08 1.75 3.96
CA GLY A 521 9.82 0.94 2.77
C GLY A 521 10.85 -0.16 2.53
N TYR A 522 10.71 -0.92 1.43
CA TYR A 522 11.70 -1.96 1.07
C TYR A 522 13.11 -1.39 0.84
N LEU A 523 13.21 -0.17 0.30
CA LEU A 523 14.47 0.59 0.12
C LEU A 523 14.95 1.33 1.37
N GLY A 524 14.21 1.24 2.48
CA GLY A 524 14.48 2.13 3.59
C GLY A 524 15.83 1.88 4.27
N ASN A 525 16.39 0.67 4.21
CA ASN A 525 17.77 0.45 4.69
C ASN A 525 18.80 1.29 3.90
N LEU A 526 18.67 1.36 2.56
CA LEU A 526 19.50 2.21 1.69
C LEU A 526 19.26 3.69 1.98
N TYR A 527 18.00 4.12 2.11
CA TYR A 527 17.71 5.52 2.42
C TYR A 527 18.22 5.93 3.80
N GLN A 528 18.13 5.07 4.82
CA GLN A 528 18.72 5.36 6.12
C GLN A 528 20.23 5.50 6.00
N GLY A 529 20.88 4.58 5.28
CA GLY A 529 22.31 4.62 4.99
C GLY A 529 22.73 5.95 4.39
N ILE A 530 22.05 6.37 3.31
CA ILE A 530 22.25 7.64 2.63
C ILE A 530 22.07 8.82 3.58
N ILE A 531 20.98 8.86 4.36
CA ILE A 531 20.72 9.95 5.31
C ILE A 531 21.80 10.00 6.39
N THR A 532 22.24 8.84 6.89
CA THR A 532 23.35 8.73 7.84
C THR A 532 24.66 9.24 7.26
N LEU A 533 24.98 8.91 6.02
CA LEU A 533 26.17 9.43 5.34
C LEU A 533 26.06 10.95 5.11
N LEU A 534 24.90 11.46 4.68
CA LEU A 534 24.72 12.89 4.45
C LEU A 534 24.86 13.73 5.71
N SER A 535 24.63 13.12 6.88
CA SER A 535 24.80 13.80 8.17
C SER A 535 26.22 14.25 8.45
N SER A 536 27.23 13.61 7.85
CA SER A 536 28.63 13.96 8.03
C SER A 536 29.05 15.20 7.23
N PHE A 537 28.16 15.76 6.41
CA PHE A 537 28.44 16.93 5.59
C PHE A 537 27.83 18.18 6.22
N PHE A 538 28.61 19.26 6.30
CA PHE A 538 28.16 20.57 6.79
C PHE A 538 26.92 21.11 6.05
N SER A 539 26.81 20.86 4.74
CA SER A 539 25.68 21.25 3.93
C SER A 539 25.58 20.37 2.69
N TRP A 540 24.36 19.97 2.31
CA TRP A 540 24.11 19.16 1.13
C TRP A 540 22.80 19.54 0.45
N LYS A 541 22.71 19.24 -0.85
CA LYS A 541 21.49 19.42 -1.64
C LYS A 541 21.40 18.41 -2.76
N ILE A 542 20.36 17.58 -2.73
CA ILE A 542 20.06 16.63 -3.80
C ILE A 542 19.11 17.29 -4.80
N LYS A 543 19.40 17.14 -6.10
CA LYS A 543 18.53 17.57 -7.19
C LYS A 543 18.50 16.51 -8.27
N HIS A 544 17.31 16.23 -8.78
CA HIS A 544 17.15 15.45 -10.00
C HIS A 544 17.54 16.31 -11.22
N VAL A 545 18.35 15.75 -12.12
CA VAL A 545 18.80 16.39 -13.36
C VAL A 545 18.44 15.51 -14.56
N LYS A 546 18.20 16.11 -15.74
CA LYS A 546 17.97 15.36 -16.97
C LYS A 546 19.25 14.62 -17.38
N ARG A 547 19.13 13.47 -18.06
CA ARG A 547 20.27 12.67 -18.57
C ARG A 547 21.22 13.47 -19.46
N GLU A 548 20.70 14.41 -20.24
CA GLU A 548 21.48 15.36 -21.06
C GLU A 548 22.49 16.18 -20.23
N CYS A 549 22.16 16.51 -18.98
CA CYS A 549 23.01 17.27 -18.06
C CYS A 549 23.91 16.35 -17.20
N ASN A 550 23.82 15.03 -17.40
CA ASN A 550 24.51 14.00 -16.60
C ASN A 550 25.32 13.02 -17.48
N ARG A 551 25.66 13.44 -18.72
CA ARG A 551 26.29 12.57 -19.73
C ARG A 551 27.56 11.87 -19.26
N VAL A 552 28.40 12.53 -18.46
CA VAL A 552 29.66 11.93 -17.98
C VAL A 552 29.40 10.77 -17.03
N ALA A 553 28.52 10.93 -16.04
CA ALA A 553 28.15 9.83 -15.15
C ALA A 553 27.46 8.69 -15.94
N HIS A 554 26.71 9.06 -16.97
CA HIS A 554 26.05 8.12 -17.85
C HIS A 554 27.00 7.27 -18.70
N GLU A 555 27.99 7.88 -19.35
CA GLU A 555 29.00 7.12 -20.11
C GLU A 555 29.89 6.30 -19.18
N LEU A 556 30.22 6.83 -18.00
CA LEU A 556 30.92 6.06 -16.97
C LEU A 556 30.14 4.79 -16.60
N ALA A 557 28.81 4.88 -16.55
CA ALA A 557 27.94 3.73 -16.32
C ALA A 557 27.92 2.70 -17.44
N HIS A 558 28.09 3.15 -18.68
CA HIS A 558 28.25 2.25 -19.81
C HIS A 558 29.60 1.51 -19.77
N ILE A 559 30.68 2.21 -19.44
CA ILE A 559 32.04 1.64 -19.32
C ILE A 559 32.09 0.60 -18.18
N ALA A 560 31.52 0.94 -17.03
CA ALA A 560 31.35 0.08 -15.86
C ALA A 560 30.70 -1.27 -16.22
N ARG A 561 29.55 -1.20 -16.88
CA ARG A 561 28.80 -2.38 -17.30
C ARG A 561 29.56 -3.27 -18.28
N SER A 562 30.39 -2.70 -19.16
CA SER A 562 31.18 -3.49 -20.12
C SER A 562 32.42 -4.16 -19.50
N SER A 563 32.91 -3.64 -18.37
CA SER A 563 34.16 -4.09 -17.74
C SER A 563 33.93 -5.04 -16.56
N GLU A 564 32.70 -5.14 -16.04
CA GLU A 564 32.28 -6.00 -14.92
C GLU A 564 33.18 -5.89 -13.67
N THR A 565 33.82 -4.73 -13.47
CA THR A 565 34.87 -4.53 -12.48
C THR A 565 34.66 -3.22 -11.71
N ASN A 566 35.09 -3.21 -10.45
CA ASN A 566 35.03 -2.02 -9.59
C ASN A 566 36.27 -1.17 -9.82
N TRP A 567 36.07 0.14 -9.98
CA TRP A 567 37.15 1.09 -10.21
C TRP A 567 36.92 2.36 -9.40
N VAL A 568 38.01 2.92 -8.87
CA VAL A 568 38.04 4.23 -8.24
C VAL A 568 39.20 5.01 -8.84
N TRP A 569 38.90 6.23 -9.27
CA TRP A 569 39.85 7.17 -9.83
C TRP A 569 39.93 8.39 -8.93
N LEU A 570 41.15 8.79 -8.54
CA LEU A 570 41.42 9.98 -7.75
C LEU A 570 42.24 10.95 -8.61
N GLY A 571 41.69 12.12 -8.91
CA GLY A 571 42.27 13.11 -9.82
C GLY A 571 41.99 12.83 -11.29
N ASP A 572 42.51 11.72 -11.84
CA ASP A 572 42.48 11.47 -13.29
C ASP A 572 41.36 10.50 -13.70
N PRO A 573 40.34 10.94 -14.46
CA PRO A 573 39.28 10.05 -14.95
C PRO A 573 39.78 9.10 -16.06
N PRO A 574 38.99 8.06 -16.41
CA PRO A 574 39.27 7.22 -17.58
C PRO A 574 39.56 8.07 -18.84
N PRO A 575 40.60 7.73 -19.64
CA PRO A 575 40.96 8.47 -20.84
C PRO A 575 39.77 8.71 -21.80
N GLU A 576 38.86 7.74 -21.89
CA GLU A 576 37.66 7.77 -22.73
C GLU A 576 36.66 8.87 -22.34
N LEU A 577 36.73 9.39 -21.11
CA LEU A 577 35.82 10.41 -20.60
C LEU A 577 36.39 11.83 -20.68
N ILE A 578 37.70 12.00 -20.94
CA ILE A 578 38.38 13.30 -20.92
C ILE A 578 37.73 14.27 -21.91
N GLU A 579 37.52 13.87 -23.17
CA GLU A 579 36.88 14.70 -24.20
C GLU A 579 35.46 15.12 -23.82
N LEU A 580 34.69 14.19 -23.24
CA LEU A 580 33.30 14.44 -22.83
C LEU A 580 33.22 15.37 -21.61
N ILE A 581 34.19 15.29 -20.69
CA ILE A 581 34.29 16.19 -19.54
C ILE A 581 34.59 17.61 -20.02
N HIS A 582 35.55 17.79 -20.93
CA HIS A 582 35.88 19.10 -21.50
C HIS A 582 34.70 19.72 -22.26
N ALA A 583 33.99 18.94 -23.08
CA ALA A 583 32.81 19.41 -23.82
C ALA A 583 31.64 19.85 -22.92
N ASN A 584 31.52 19.31 -21.70
CA ASN A 584 30.49 19.70 -20.74
C ASN A 584 30.82 20.97 -19.95
N CYS A 585 32.07 21.44 -19.96
CA CYS A 585 32.50 22.65 -19.26
C CYS A 585 32.40 23.91 -20.12
N THR A 586 32.26 23.78 -21.45
CA THR A 586 32.30 24.88 -22.43
C THR A 586 30.94 25.27 -22.99
N GLY A 587 29.82 24.83 -22.38
CA GLY A 587 28.45 25.00 -22.89
C GLY A 587 27.56 25.94 -22.10
#